data_AF-A0A1W9X8W4-F1
#
_entry.id   AF-A0A1W9X8W4-F1
#
_cell.length_a   1.000
_cell.length_b   1.000
_cell.length_c   1.000
_cell.angle_alpha   90.00
_cell.angle_beta   90.00
_cell.angle_gamma   90.00
#
_symmetry.space_group_name_H-M   'P 1'
#
loop_
_entity.id
_entity.type
_entity.pdbx_description
1 polymer ?
#
loop_
_entity_poly.entity_id
_entity_poly.type
_entity_poly.pdbx_seq_one_letter_code
_entity_poly.pdbx_strand_id
1 'polypeptide(L)'
;MPELPTQLQLVAKILDDGIKLFIRSFPKVLPLALADALLSALLHLLIPELNSPQPAVLIAAVMDSLIYLFLYVVLMLLLQAAIFYRLSAILTQSDMGILAVSLRFFIPLILFDNATVLESLQRSHQLVWGNWWHTAIVLTIPLLIIISVGVMSSAIVEGILTLSTGFAKEQINLLIQITYGTVDKLLSPLFYAIILIQYYDLKRRNKQQGYVEKHFIA
;
A
#
# COMPACT_ATOMS: atom_id res chain seq x y z
N MET A 1 -9.08 7.35 -23.23
CA MET A 1 -9.05 6.25 -22.24
C MET A 1 -7.63 5.70 -22.22
N PRO A 2 -7.01 5.33 -21.09
CA PRO A 2 -5.79 4.55 -21.15
C PRO A 2 -6.16 3.17 -21.72
N GLU A 3 -5.71 2.89 -22.93
CA GLU A 3 -5.94 1.59 -23.57
C GLU A 3 -5.22 0.52 -22.76
N LEU A 4 -5.96 -0.52 -22.39
CA LEU A 4 -5.40 -1.67 -21.72
C LEU A 4 -4.37 -2.35 -22.65
N PRO A 5 -3.12 -2.53 -22.21
CA PRO A 5 -2.01 -2.90 -23.08
C PRO A 5 -2.19 -4.27 -23.75
N THR A 6 -1.90 -4.32 -25.05
CA THR A 6 -1.99 -5.48 -25.94
C THR A 6 -0.64 -6.21 -26.11
N GLN A 7 0.45 -5.68 -25.55
CA GLN A 7 1.83 -6.19 -25.69
C GLN A 7 2.58 -6.13 -24.35
N LEU A 8 3.60 -7.00 -24.18
CA LEU A 8 4.50 -7.08 -23.01
C LEU A 8 4.96 -5.68 -22.56
N GLN A 9 4.50 -5.24 -21.38
CA GLN A 9 4.87 -3.93 -20.88
C GLN A 9 6.28 -3.94 -20.27
N LEU A 10 7.12 -3.02 -20.72
CA LEU A 10 8.36 -2.65 -20.05
C LEU A 10 8.06 -2.11 -18.64
N VAL A 11 8.97 -2.33 -17.69
CA VAL A 11 8.89 -1.81 -16.31
C VAL A 11 8.53 -0.32 -16.30
N ALA A 12 9.15 0.47 -17.18
CA ALA A 12 8.87 1.90 -17.32
C ALA A 12 7.39 2.19 -17.67
N LYS A 13 6.76 1.36 -18.51
CA LYS A 13 5.36 1.53 -18.90
C LYS A 13 4.40 1.17 -17.75
N ILE A 14 4.71 0.13 -16.97
CA ILE A 14 3.92 -0.25 -15.79
C ILE A 14 3.95 0.87 -14.75
N LEU A 15 5.12 1.47 -14.53
CA LEU A 15 5.29 2.62 -13.64
C LEU A 15 4.54 3.85 -14.16
N ASP A 16 4.67 4.18 -15.44
CA ASP A 16 3.98 5.31 -16.06
C ASP A 16 2.45 5.16 -15.97
N ASP A 17 1.92 3.99 -16.32
CA ASP A 17 0.49 3.70 -16.20
C ASP A 17 0.03 3.75 -14.72
N GLY A 18 0.89 3.30 -13.79
CA GLY A 18 0.63 3.32 -12.35
C GLY A 18 0.58 4.74 -11.79
N ILE A 19 1.50 5.61 -12.22
CA ILE A 19 1.53 7.02 -11.86
C ILE A 19 0.32 7.75 -12.45
N LYS A 20 -0.01 7.51 -13.72
CA LYS A 20 -1.20 8.09 -14.37
C LYS A 20 -2.48 7.70 -13.64
N LEU A 21 -2.59 6.42 -13.27
CA LEU A 21 -3.70 5.91 -12.49
C LEU A 21 -3.75 6.58 -11.11
N PHE A 22 -2.63 6.70 -10.42
CA PHE A 22 -2.53 7.40 -9.15
C PHE A 22 -3.02 8.84 -9.28
N ILE A 23 -2.46 9.63 -10.20
CA ILE A 23 -2.84 11.04 -10.41
C ILE A 23 -4.35 11.17 -10.69
N ARG A 24 -4.91 10.29 -11.53
CA ARG A 24 -6.33 10.31 -11.89
C ARG A 24 -7.25 9.91 -10.74
N SER A 25 -6.81 8.97 -9.90
CA SER A 25 -7.59 8.48 -8.77
C SER A 25 -7.37 9.28 -7.49
N PHE A 26 -6.26 10.01 -7.39
CA PHE A 26 -5.81 10.69 -6.19
C PHE A 26 -6.88 11.57 -5.55
N PRO A 27 -7.57 12.48 -6.27
CA PRO A 27 -8.62 13.31 -5.65
C PRO A 27 -9.77 12.50 -5.03
N LYS A 28 -10.03 11.30 -5.56
CA LYS A 28 -11.10 10.42 -5.09
C LYS A 28 -10.67 9.56 -3.90
N VAL A 29 -9.38 9.24 -3.78
CA VAL A 29 -8.83 8.46 -2.65
C VAL A 29 -8.23 9.35 -1.57
N LEU A 30 -8.00 10.63 -1.86
CA LEU A 30 -7.48 11.63 -0.92
C LEU A 30 -8.22 11.67 0.43
N PRO A 31 -9.56 11.73 0.50
CA PRO A 31 -10.24 11.75 1.81
C PRO A 31 -9.97 10.49 2.63
N LEU A 32 -9.81 9.33 1.97
CA LEU A 32 -9.48 8.07 2.65
C LEU A 32 -8.02 8.05 3.11
N ALA A 33 -7.09 8.53 2.28
CA ALA A 33 -5.68 8.63 2.64
C ALA A 33 -5.46 9.65 3.79
N LEU A 34 -6.21 10.75 3.78
CA LEU A 34 -6.24 11.70 4.89
C LEU A 34 -6.83 11.10 6.16
N ALA A 35 -7.90 10.32 6.06
CA ALA A 35 -8.46 9.62 7.21
C ALA A 35 -7.44 8.63 7.82
N ASP A 36 -6.68 7.92 7.00
CA ASP A 36 -5.61 7.01 7.48
C ASP A 36 -4.44 7.79 8.10
N ALA A 37 -4.05 8.92 7.51
CA ALA A 37 -3.04 9.81 8.10
C ALA A 37 -3.49 10.37 9.45
N LEU A 38 -4.74 10.84 9.55
CA LEU A 38 -5.33 11.35 10.78
C LEU A 38 -5.43 10.26 11.85
N LEU A 39 -5.87 9.07 11.47
CA LEU A 39 -5.91 7.92 12.38
C LEU A 39 -4.51 7.57 12.91
N SER A 40 -3.50 7.59 12.04
CA SER A 40 -2.12 7.37 12.42
C SER A 40 -1.62 8.45 13.39
N ALA A 41 -1.86 9.73 13.08
CA ALA A 41 -1.49 10.84 13.97
C ALA A 41 -2.22 10.75 15.32
N LEU A 42 -3.50 10.38 15.32
CA LEU A 42 -4.29 10.21 16.53
C LEU A 42 -3.71 9.13 17.44
N LEU A 43 -3.24 8.01 16.89
CA LEU A 43 -2.58 6.96 17.68
C LEU A 43 -1.32 7.48 18.38
N HIS A 44 -0.48 8.25 17.66
CA HIS A 44 0.75 8.81 18.23
C HIS A 44 0.46 9.85 19.33
N LEU A 45 -0.68 10.55 19.24
CA LEU A 45 -1.12 11.48 20.28
C LEU A 45 -1.74 10.76 21.48
N LEU A 46 -2.43 9.65 21.27
CA LEU A 46 -3.09 8.89 22.32
C LEU A 46 -2.10 8.08 23.17
N ILE A 47 -1.01 7.61 22.55
CA ILE A 47 0.03 6.80 23.19
C ILE A 47 1.41 7.37 22.82
N PRO A 48 1.80 8.52 23.39
CA PRO A 48 3.07 9.18 23.07
C PRO A 48 4.29 8.30 23.39
N GLU A 49 4.15 7.36 24.33
CA GLU A 49 5.18 6.40 24.75
C GLU A 49 5.60 5.44 23.63
N LEU A 50 4.79 5.28 22.57
CA LEU A 50 5.18 4.52 21.37
C LEU A 50 6.42 5.11 20.68
N ASN A 51 6.72 6.38 20.95
CA ASN A 51 7.86 7.08 20.38
C ASN A 51 9.05 7.15 21.34
N SER A 52 8.95 6.50 22.51
CA SER A 52 10.01 6.51 23.50
C SER A 52 11.26 5.80 22.97
N PRO A 53 12.45 6.42 23.07
CA PRO A 53 13.71 5.76 22.72
C PRO A 53 14.09 4.66 23.71
N GLN A 54 13.40 4.55 24.85
CA GLN A 54 13.68 3.57 25.89
C GLN A 54 12.86 2.28 25.67
N PRO A 55 13.51 1.13 25.41
CA PRO A 55 12.79 -0.11 25.10
C PRO A 55 11.83 -0.58 26.19
N ALA A 56 12.18 -0.36 27.46
CA ALA A 56 11.34 -0.77 28.59
C ALA A 56 10.01 0.00 28.64
N VAL A 57 10.05 1.31 28.38
CA VAL A 57 8.85 2.17 28.33
C VAL A 57 7.98 1.79 27.14
N LEU A 58 8.60 1.52 25.99
CA LEU A 58 7.89 1.08 24.79
C LEU A 58 7.15 -0.25 25.01
N ILE A 59 7.82 -1.25 25.58
CA ILE A 59 7.20 -2.56 25.86
C ILE A 59 6.01 -2.40 26.81
N ALA A 60 6.18 -1.63 27.89
CA ALA A 60 5.09 -1.38 28.83
C ALA A 60 3.89 -0.69 28.17
N ALA A 61 4.14 0.35 27.36
CA ALA A 61 3.11 1.07 26.63
C ALA A 61 2.36 0.17 25.63
N VAL A 62 3.08 -0.70 24.91
CA VAL A 62 2.48 -1.68 24.01
C VAL A 62 1.59 -2.67 24.76
N MET A 63 2.06 -3.18 25.90
CA MET A 63 1.29 -4.13 26.72
C MET A 63 0.02 -3.49 27.30
N ASP A 64 0.11 -2.24 27.77
CA ASP A 64 -1.03 -1.50 28.31
C ASP A 64 -2.04 -1.12 27.23
N SER A 65 -1.55 -0.88 26.00
CA SER A 65 -2.36 -0.38 24.88
C SER A 65 -2.79 -1.45 23.88
N LEU A 66 -2.68 -2.75 24.19
CA LEU A 66 -2.96 -3.84 23.24
C LEU A 66 -4.33 -3.73 22.57
N ILE A 67 -5.36 -3.34 23.32
CA ILE A 67 -6.73 -3.19 22.78
C ILE A 67 -6.79 -2.02 21.78
N TYR A 68 -6.19 -0.88 22.10
CA TYR A 68 -6.13 0.29 21.21
C TYR A 68 -5.32 -0.01 19.94
N LEU A 69 -4.20 -0.71 20.09
CA LEU A 69 -3.37 -1.15 18.96
C LEU A 69 -4.13 -2.13 18.06
N PHE A 70 -4.88 -3.07 18.64
CA PHE A 70 -5.72 -4.00 17.88
C PHE A 70 -6.80 -3.25 17.08
N LEU A 71 -7.53 -2.32 17.72
CA LEU A 71 -8.54 -1.51 17.04
C LEU A 71 -7.93 -0.64 15.93
N TYR A 72 -6.76 -0.04 16.18
CA TYR A 72 -6.01 0.71 15.18
C TYR A 72 -5.67 -0.15 13.96
N VAL A 73 -5.13 -1.35 14.16
CA VAL A 73 -4.78 -2.28 13.08
C VAL A 73 -6.03 -2.65 12.26
N VAL A 74 -7.14 -2.98 12.92
CA VAL A 74 -8.39 -3.30 12.22
C VAL A 74 -8.88 -2.13 11.37
N LEU A 75 -8.91 -0.91 11.94
CA LEU A 75 -9.40 0.27 11.22
C LEU A 75 -8.47 0.66 10.07
N MET A 76 -7.16 0.56 10.27
CA MET A 76 -6.14 0.79 9.24
C MET A 76 -6.29 -0.19 8.08
N LEU A 77 -6.53 -1.48 8.37
CA LEU A 77 -6.81 -2.49 7.34
C LEU A 77 -8.08 -2.18 6.55
N LEU A 78 -9.14 -1.73 7.22
CA LEU A 78 -10.39 -1.33 6.55
C LEU A 78 -10.19 -0.13 5.62
N LEU A 79 -9.44 0.89 6.05
CA LEU A 79 -9.12 2.05 5.23
C LEU A 79 -8.28 1.67 4.01
N GLN A 80 -7.26 0.83 4.17
CA GLN A 80 -6.46 0.34 3.06
C GLN A 80 -7.27 -0.48 2.07
N ALA A 81 -8.18 -1.33 2.56
CA ALA A 81 -9.10 -2.09 1.72
C ALA A 81 -10.02 -1.18 0.92
N ALA A 82 -10.55 -0.11 1.54
CA ALA A 82 -11.39 0.88 0.87
C ALA A 82 -10.63 1.65 -0.23
N ILE A 83 -9.40 2.08 0.02
CA ILE A 83 -8.54 2.74 -0.98
C ILE A 83 -8.31 1.78 -2.16
N PHE A 84 -7.96 0.53 -1.88
CA PHE A 84 -7.72 -0.47 -2.92
C PHE A 84 -8.98 -0.77 -3.74
N TYR A 85 -10.13 -0.90 -3.08
CA TYR A 85 -11.42 -1.09 -3.74
C TYR A 85 -11.77 0.08 -4.66
N ARG A 86 -11.57 1.33 -4.19
CA ARG A 86 -11.78 2.54 -5.01
C ARG A 86 -10.85 2.58 -6.21
N LEU A 87 -9.58 2.26 -6.04
CA LEU A 87 -8.62 2.14 -7.14
C LEU A 87 -9.09 1.08 -8.15
N SER A 88 -9.41 -0.13 -7.68
CA SER A 88 -9.92 -1.21 -8.52
C SER A 88 -11.15 -0.76 -9.31
N ALA A 89 -12.16 -0.18 -8.65
CA ALA A 89 -13.38 0.29 -9.31
C ALA A 89 -13.13 1.36 -10.40
N ILE A 90 -12.10 2.20 -10.24
CA ILE A 90 -11.71 3.19 -11.25
C ILE A 90 -11.04 2.54 -12.47
N LEU A 91 -10.28 1.45 -12.29
CA LEU A 91 -9.78 0.68 -13.44
C LEU A 91 -10.83 -0.20 -14.09
N THR A 92 -11.70 -0.83 -13.29
CA THR A 92 -12.65 -1.86 -13.74
C THR A 92 -14.05 -1.29 -13.92
N GLN A 93 -14.19 -0.32 -14.82
CA GLN A 93 -15.49 0.04 -15.40
C GLN A 93 -16.07 -1.09 -16.30
N SER A 94 -15.33 -2.19 -16.48
CA SER A 94 -15.79 -3.46 -17.02
C SER A 94 -15.54 -4.60 -16.02
N ASP A 95 -16.62 -5.27 -15.62
CA ASP A 95 -16.78 -6.46 -14.77
C ASP A 95 -15.49 -7.16 -14.26
N MET A 96 -15.15 -6.95 -12.98
CA MET A 96 -14.58 -7.94 -12.01
C MET A 96 -13.80 -7.24 -10.88
N GLY A 97 -14.50 -6.56 -9.96
CA GLY A 97 -13.93 -6.00 -8.72
C GLY A 97 -13.76 -7.00 -7.56
N ILE A 98 -14.22 -8.25 -7.72
CA ILE A 98 -14.38 -9.21 -6.60
C ILE A 98 -13.05 -9.86 -6.19
N LEU A 99 -12.11 -10.09 -7.11
CA LEU A 99 -10.88 -10.86 -6.83
C LEU A 99 -9.79 -10.05 -6.11
N ALA A 100 -9.82 -8.71 -6.26
CA ALA A 100 -8.95 -7.75 -5.57
C ALA A 100 -9.31 -7.61 -4.08
N VAL A 101 -10.60 -7.75 -3.77
CA VAL A 101 -11.16 -7.83 -2.42
C VAL A 101 -10.78 -9.17 -1.76
N SER A 102 -10.75 -10.27 -2.52
CA SER A 102 -10.38 -11.60 -2.00
C SER A 102 -8.95 -11.70 -1.43
N LEU A 103 -8.01 -10.84 -1.84
CA LEU A 103 -6.61 -10.92 -1.41
C LEU A 103 -6.33 -10.22 -0.07
N ARG A 104 -7.23 -9.37 0.44
CA ARG A 104 -7.07 -8.63 1.71
C ARG A 104 -8.00 -9.08 2.84
N PHE A 105 -9.06 -9.83 2.53
CA PHE A 105 -9.99 -10.43 3.51
C PHE A 105 -9.56 -11.84 3.98
N PHE A 106 -8.26 -12.11 4.07
CA PHE A 106 -7.72 -13.42 4.48
C PHE A 106 -8.20 -13.87 5.87
N ILE A 107 -8.34 -12.96 6.83
CA ILE A 107 -8.58 -13.31 8.24
C ILE A 107 -10.06 -13.69 8.52
N PRO A 108 -11.10 -12.99 8.00
CA PRO A 108 -12.49 -13.37 8.25
C PRO A 108 -12.99 -14.53 7.39
N LEU A 109 -12.46 -14.74 6.18
CA LEU A 109 -12.95 -15.78 5.25
C LEU A 109 -12.51 -17.20 5.62
N ILE A 110 -11.35 -17.37 6.28
CA ILE A 110 -10.88 -18.67 6.80
C ILE A 110 -11.87 -19.26 7.81
N LEU A 111 -12.57 -18.39 8.54
CA LEU A 111 -13.46 -18.82 9.61
C LEU A 111 -14.85 -19.26 9.11
N PHE A 112 -15.23 -18.91 7.88
CA PHE A 112 -16.65 -19.01 7.45
C PHE A 112 -16.93 -19.58 6.05
N ASP A 113 -15.96 -19.84 5.17
CA ASP A 113 -16.33 -20.40 3.85
C ASP A 113 -15.30 -21.36 3.21
N ASN A 114 -15.82 -22.46 2.65
CA ASN A 114 -15.07 -23.61 2.11
C ASN A 114 -14.48 -23.33 0.70
N ALA A 115 -13.65 -22.30 0.56
CA ALA A 115 -12.78 -22.10 -0.61
C ALA A 115 -11.33 -21.89 -0.15
N THR A 116 -10.41 -22.72 -0.65
CA THR A 116 -9.09 -22.95 -0.05
C THR A 116 -8.14 -21.77 -0.23
N VAL A 117 -7.92 -21.02 0.84
CA VAL A 117 -6.96 -19.91 0.97
C VAL A 117 -5.53 -20.24 0.51
N LEU A 118 -5.14 -21.51 0.57
CA LEU A 118 -3.84 -21.97 0.11
C LEU A 118 -3.71 -21.91 -1.43
N GLU A 119 -4.81 -22.12 -2.15
CA GLU A 119 -4.82 -22.11 -3.62
C GLU A 119 -4.64 -20.69 -4.18
N SER A 120 -5.19 -19.67 -3.52
CA SER A 120 -5.01 -18.27 -3.94
C SER A 120 -3.58 -17.78 -3.69
N LEU A 121 -2.96 -18.18 -2.59
CA LEU A 121 -1.53 -17.96 -2.30
C LEU A 121 -0.63 -18.69 -3.30
N GLN A 122 -0.89 -19.98 -3.54
CA GLN A 122 -0.13 -20.77 -4.51
C GLN A 122 -0.24 -20.17 -5.91
N ARG A 123 -1.44 -19.73 -6.31
CA ARG A 123 -1.67 -19.10 -7.62
C ARG A 123 -1.00 -17.73 -7.73
N SER A 124 -0.96 -16.94 -6.65
CA SER A 124 -0.20 -15.69 -6.58
C SER A 124 1.30 -15.94 -6.71
N HIS A 125 1.82 -16.96 -6.03
CA HIS A 125 3.23 -17.32 -6.09
C HIS A 125 3.63 -17.85 -7.48
N GLN A 126 2.79 -18.69 -8.10
CA GLN A 126 2.97 -19.18 -9.48
C GLN A 126 2.98 -18.03 -10.51
N LEU A 127 2.19 -16.97 -10.27
CA LEU A 127 2.18 -15.79 -11.15
C LEU A 127 3.50 -15.00 -11.12
N VAL A 128 4.22 -15.02 -9.99
CA VAL A 128 5.45 -14.24 -9.79
C VAL A 128 6.71 -15.05 -10.07
N TRP A 129 6.67 -16.38 -9.91
CA TRP A 129 7.83 -17.27 -10.01
C TRP A 129 8.64 -17.10 -11.31
N GLY A 130 7.97 -16.95 -12.46
CA GLY A 130 8.64 -16.79 -13.76
C GLY A 130 9.21 -15.39 -14.04
N ASN A 131 8.77 -14.36 -13.30
CA ASN A 131 9.12 -12.95 -13.53
C ASN A 131 9.47 -12.23 -12.22
N TRP A 132 10.05 -12.95 -11.26
CA TRP A 132 10.23 -12.45 -9.90
C TRP A 132 11.15 -11.22 -9.85
N TRP A 133 12.23 -11.20 -10.65
CA TRP A 133 13.11 -10.04 -10.79
C TRP A 133 12.39 -8.80 -11.30
N HIS A 134 11.53 -8.96 -12.32
CA HIS A 134 10.75 -7.85 -12.85
C HIS A 134 9.74 -7.33 -11.82
N THR A 135 9.07 -8.24 -11.11
CA THR A 135 8.12 -7.88 -10.06
C THR A 135 8.83 -7.17 -8.91
N ALA A 136 10.00 -7.66 -8.50
CA ALA A 136 10.82 -7.03 -7.47
C ALA A 136 11.21 -5.61 -7.88
N ILE A 137 11.74 -5.39 -9.09
CA ILE A 137 12.13 -4.06 -9.58
C ILE A 137 10.92 -3.11 -9.62
N VAL A 138 9.78 -3.56 -10.14
CA VAL A 138 8.55 -2.76 -10.23
C VAL A 138 8.03 -2.35 -8.85
N LEU A 139 8.20 -3.19 -7.82
CA LEU A 139 7.77 -2.87 -6.45
C LEU A 139 8.80 -2.05 -5.66
N THR A 140 10.10 -2.26 -5.91
CA THR A 140 11.16 -1.52 -5.24
C THR A 140 11.15 -0.04 -5.63
N ILE A 141 10.88 0.29 -6.89
CA ILE A 141 10.88 1.69 -7.37
C ILE A 141 9.88 2.57 -6.61
N PRO A 142 8.57 2.25 -6.53
CA PRO A 142 7.62 3.06 -5.77
C PRO A 142 7.90 3.04 -4.27
N LEU A 143 8.42 1.93 -3.73
CA LEU A 143 8.84 1.88 -2.33
C LEU A 143 9.96 2.89 -2.04
N LEU A 144 10.98 2.95 -2.91
CA LEU A 144 12.07 3.92 -2.80
C LEU A 144 11.57 5.35 -2.96
N ILE A 145 10.61 5.60 -3.87
CA ILE A 145 10.00 6.92 -4.02
C ILE A 145 9.29 7.33 -2.71
N ILE A 146 8.48 6.45 -2.13
CA ILE A 146 7.74 6.73 -0.89
C ILE A 146 8.70 7.01 0.27
N ILE A 147 9.69 6.15 0.47
CA ILE A 147 10.70 6.31 1.53
C ILE A 147 11.49 7.60 1.32
N SER A 148 11.97 7.85 0.09
CA SER A 148 12.77 9.04 -0.21
C SER A 148 11.97 10.32 0.02
N VAL A 149 10.73 10.39 -0.49
CA VAL A 149 9.87 11.57 -0.31
C VAL A 149 9.49 11.74 1.16
N GLY A 150 9.19 10.65 1.87
CA GLY A 150 8.96 10.66 3.31
C GLY A 150 10.14 11.25 4.08
N VAL A 151 11.34 10.69 3.90
CA VAL A 151 12.56 11.15 4.59
C VAL A 151 12.92 12.60 4.20
N MET A 152 12.81 12.96 2.93
CA MET A 152 13.09 14.33 2.49
C MET A 152 12.11 15.33 3.12
N SER A 153 10.81 15.01 3.15
CA SER A 153 9.81 15.88 3.78
C SER A 153 10.05 16.05 5.28
N SER A 154 10.42 14.97 5.97
CA SER A 154 10.69 15.02 7.41
C SER A 154 11.98 15.78 7.72
N ALA A 155 13.03 15.63 6.90
CA ALA A 155 14.28 16.38 7.02
C ALA A 155 14.09 17.89 6.76
N ILE A 156 13.23 18.27 5.80
CA ILE A 156 12.88 19.68 5.58
C ILE A 156 12.20 20.26 6.82
N VAL A 157 11.24 19.53 7.40
CA VAL A 157 10.55 19.96 8.64
C VAL A 157 11.52 20.08 9.81
N GLU A 158 12.40 19.09 10.01
CA GLU A 158 13.45 19.15 11.03
C GLU A 158 14.34 20.38 10.86
N GLY A 159 14.82 20.64 9.64
CA GLY A 159 15.68 21.79 9.33
C GLY A 159 15.00 23.12 9.64
N ILE A 160 13.72 23.29 9.27
CA ILE A 160 12.96 24.50 9.55
C ILE A 160 12.73 24.68 11.05
N LEU A 161 12.32 23.62 11.75
CA LEU A 161 11.96 23.71 13.16
C LEU A 161 13.18 23.85 14.08
N THR A 162 14.32 23.26 13.73
CA THR A 162 15.57 23.39 14.51
C THR A 162 16.12 24.82 14.45
N LEU A 163 15.87 25.54 13.35
CA LEU A 163 16.22 26.95 13.21
C LEU A 163 15.25 27.87 13.97
N SER A 164 14.08 27.36 14.36
CA SER A 164 13.11 28.12 15.15
C SER A 164 13.37 27.93 16.65
N THR A 165 13.50 29.03 17.40
CA THR A 165 13.83 29.00 18.84
C THR A 165 12.67 28.62 19.75
N GLY A 166 11.50 28.28 19.19
CA GLY A 166 10.24 28.13 19.93
C GLY A 166 9.84 26.71 20.31
N PHE A 167 10.48 25.68 19.74
CA PHE A 167 10.07 24.29 19.95
C PHE A 167 11.08 23.51 20.78
N ALA A 168 10.56 22.69 21.69
CA ALA A 168 11.38 21.69 22.39
C ALA A 168 11.75 20.54 21.44
N LYS A 169 12.89 19.89 21.69
CA LYS A 169 13.37 18.75 20.88
C LYS A 169 12.34 17.62 20.76
N GLU A 170 11.58 17.36 21.83
CA GLU A 170 10.51 16.36 21.84
C GLU A 170 9.38 16.72 20.86
N GLN A 171 8.97 17.99 20.82
CA GLN A 171 7.93 18.48 19.91
C GLN A 171 8.41 18.40 18.46
N ILE A 172 9.68 18.71 18.20
CA ILE A 172 10.30 18.59 16.87
C ILE A 172 10.25 17.12 16.42
N ASN A 173 10.67 16.18 17.27
CA ASN A 173 10.64 14.76 16.96
C ASN A 173 9.23 14.24 16.65
N LEU A 174 8.22 14.66 17.43
CA LEU A 174 6.82 14.31 17.18
C LEU A 174 6.35 14.85 15.83
N LEU A 175 6.66 16.10 15.49
CA LEU A 175 6.28 16.70 14.22
C LEU A 175 6.95 16.00 13.03
N ILE A 176 8.23 15.63 13.14
CA ILE A 176 8.95 14.86 12.12
C ILE A 176 8.24 13.53 11.84
N GLN A 177 7.84 12.81 12.90
CA GLN A 177 7.16 11.52 12.75
C GLN A 177 5.76 11.66 12.15
N ILE A 178 4.99 12.66 12.58
CA ILE A 178 3.67 12.96 12.02
C ILE A 178 3.80 13.33 10.54
N THR A 179 4.80 14.17 10.18
CA THR A 179 5.08 14.52 8.78
C THR A 179 5.41 13.27 7.96
N TYR A 180 6.37 12.46 8.41
CA TYR A 180 6.76 11.24 7.71
C TYR A 180 5.56 10.30 7.51
N GLY A 181 4.82 10.00 8.59
CA GLY A 181 3.67 9.11 8.55
C GLY A 181 2.54 9.64 7.66
N THR A 182 2.29 10.94 7.67
CA THR A 182 1.29 11.58 6.80
C THR A 182 1.68 11.47 5.33
N VAL A 183 2.94 11.77 4.99
CA VAL A 183 3.44 11.68 3.63
C VAL A 183 3.42 10.23 3.14
N ASP A 184 3.82 9.27 3.97
CA ASP A 184 3.73 7.84 3.68
C ASP A 184 2.27 7.42 3.37
N LYS A 185 1.30 7.80 4.22
CA LYS A 185 -0.12 7.47 3.99
C LYS A 185 -0.68 8.12 2.72
N LEU A 186 -0.30 9.36 2.44
CA LEU A 186 -0.72 10.08 1.23
C LEU A 186 -0.16 9.45 -0.05
N LEU A 187 1.05 8.88 0.00
CA LEU A 187 1.67 8.21 -1.13
C LEU A 187 1.32 6.72 -1.22
N SER A 188 0.78 6.11 -0.16
CA SER A 188 0.35 4.70 -0.18
C SER A 188 -0.57 4.31 -1.36
N PRO A 189 -1.49 5.16 -1.87
CA PRO A 189 -2.30 4.82 -3.04
C PRO A 189 -1.48 4.65 -4.33
N LEU A 190 -0.32 5.30 -4.44
CA LEU A 190 0.60 5.11 -5.58
C LEU A 190 1.12 3.68 -5.62
N PHE A 191 1.53 3.15 -4.46
CA PHE A 191 2.01 1.78 -4.34
C PHE A 191 0.91 0.78 -4.75
N TYR A 192 -0.33 1.02 -4.30
CA TYR A 192 -1.48 0.20 -4.67
C TYR A 192 -1.84 0.28 -6.15
N ALA A 193 -1.75 1.46 -6.76
CA ALA A 193 -1.97 1.64 -8.19
C ALA A 193 -0.97 0.80 -9.02
N ILE A 194 0.32 0.84 -8.66
CA ILE A 194 1.37 0.09 -9.36
C ILE A 194 1.23 -1.42 -9.15
N ILE A 195 0.97 -1.88 -7.92
CA ILE A 195 0.68 -3.30 -7.63
C ILE A 195 -0.47 -3.80 -8.49
N LEU A 196 -1.52 -3.00 -8.60
CA LEU A 196 -2.73 -3.42 -9.29
C LEU A 196 -2.49 -3.53 -10.80
N ILE A 197 -1.76 -2.61 -11.41
CA ILE A 197 -1.37 -2.72 -12.83
C ILE A 197 -0.43 -3.89 -13.08
N GLN A 198 0.59 -4.07 -12.22
CA GLN A 198 1.51 -5.22 -12.28
C GLN A 198 0.74 -6.54 -12.20
N TYR A 199 -0.25 -6.63 -11.31
CA TYR A 199 -1.10 -7.80 -11.17
C TYR A 199 -1.90 -8.10 -12.45
N TYR A 200 -2.54 -7.09 -13.05
CA TYR A 200 -3.30 -7.28 -14.29
C TYR A 200 -2.40 -7.67 -15.47
N ASP A 201 -1.20 -7.11 -15.55
CA ASP A 201 -0.20 -7.46 -16.56
C ASP A 201 0.24 -8.93 -16.40
N LEU A 202 0.64 -9.37 -15.20
CA LEU A 202 1.01 -10.77 -14.93
C LEU A 202 -0.14 -11.75 -15.20
N LYS A 203 -1.36 -11.40 -14.81
CA LYS A 203 -2.55 -12.23 -15.05
C LYS A 203 -2.83 -12.41 -16.54
N ARG A 204 -2.61 -11.37 -17.36
CA ARG A 204 -2.74 -11.45 -18.82
C ARG A 204 -1.65 -12.34 -19.43
N ARG A 205 -0.39 -12.20 -18.98
CA ARG A 205 0.74 -13.03 -19.43
C ARG A 205 0.46 -14.52 -19.23
N ASN A 206 0.00 -14.90 -18.04
CA ASN A 206 -0.31 -16.29 -17.72
C ASN A 206 -1.47 -16.85 -18.59
N LYS A 207 -2.52 -16.06 -18.83
CA LYS A 207 -3.61 -16.46 -19.75
C LYS A 207 -3.15 -16.67 -21.19
N GLN A 208 -2.27 -15.82 -21.70
CA GLN A 208 -1.73 -15.94 -23.07
C GLN A 208 -0.83 -17.19 -23.20
N GLN A 209 0.05 -17.45 -22.23
CA GLN A 209 0.89 -18.65 -22.21
C GLN A 209 0.06 -19.94 -22.22
N GLY A 210 -0.96 -20.03 -21.37
CA GLY A 210 -1.86 -21.19 -21.35
C GLY A 210 -2.74 -21.37 -22.60
N TYR A 211 -2.94 -20.31 -23.40
CA TYR A 211 -3.63 -20.42 -24.70
C TYR A 211 -2.71 -20.96 -25.78
N VAL A 212 -1.47 -20.46 -25.87
CA VAL A 212 -0.45 -20.90 -26.84
C VAL A 212 -0.13 -22.39 -26.64
N GLU A 213 0.05 -22.82 -25.39
CA GLU A 213 0.34 -24.22 -25.05
C GLU A 213 -0.78 -25.16 -25.48
N LYS A 214 -2.05 -24.75 -25.34
CA LYS A 214 -3.21 -25.55 -25.78
C LYS A 214 -3.36 -25.67 -27.30
N HIS A 215 -2.85 -24.72 -28.08
CA HIS A 215 -3.00 -24.69 -29.54
C HIS A 215 -1.76 -25.19 -30.29
N PHE A 216 -0.65 -25.43 -29.60
CA PHE A 216 0.56 -26.04 -30.16
C PHE A 216 0.66 -27.55 -29.86
N ILE A 217 -0.17 -28.09 -28.96
CA ILE A 217 -0.20 -29.52 -28.57
C ILE A 217 -1.39 -30.26 -29.24
N ALA A 218 -2.14 -29.60 -30.12
CA ALA A 218 -3.18 -30.20 -30.96
C ALA A 218 -2.72 -30.25 -32.42
#